data_AF-A0AA42J6N2-F1
#
_entry.id   AF-A0AA42J6N2-F1
#
_cell.length_a   1.000
_cell.length_b   1.000
_cell.length_c   1.000
_cell.angle_alpha   90.00
_cell.angle_beta   90.00
_cell.angle_gamma   90.00
#
_symmetry.space_group_name_H-M   'P 1'
#
loop_
_entity.id
_entity.type
_entity.pdbx_description
1 polymer ?
#
loop_
_entity_poly.entity_id
_entity_poly.type
_entity_poly.pdbx_seq_one_letter_code
_entity_poly.pdbx_strand_id
1 'polypeptide(L)' 'MKMISLTMVRATIVDEDEIEREVTSPVRVNPVYIRSMNPRKEDKPGSRITFADGGGFAVSETLEQIEAAIERAA' A
#
# COMPACT_ATOMS: atom_id res chain seq x y z
N MET A 1 15.17 13.61 -4.88
CA MET A 1 14.02 13.10 -4.11
C MET A 1 13.99 11.59 -4.29
N LYS A 2 14.00 10.81 -3.20
CA LYS A 2 14.06 9.34 -3.25
C LYS A 2 12.64 8.78 -3.37
N MET A 3 12.46 7.83 -4.28
CA MET A 3 11.16 7.21 -4.58
C MET A 3 11.29 5.70 -4.38
N ILE A 4 10.33 5.08 -3.70
CA ILE A 4 10.20 3.63 -3.60
C ILE A 4 9.08 3.14 -4.52
N SER A 5 9.25 1.95 -5.08
CA SER A 5 8.21 1.27 -5.85
C SER A 5 7.46 0.32 -4.91
N LEU A 6 6.14 0.44 -4.88
CA LEU A 6 5.23 -0.44 -4.15
C LEU A 6 4.13 -0.94 -5.09
N THR A 7 3.37 -1.92 -4.66
CA THR A 7 2.30 -2.53 -5.45
C THR A 7 0.98 -2.24 -4.77
N MET A 8 0.27 -1.21 -5.24
CA MET A 8 -1.03 -0.84 -4.69
C MET A 8 -2.06 -1.92 -4.97
N VAL A 9 -2.85 -2.24 -3.95
CA VAL A 9 -4.04 -3.09 -4.04
C VAL A 9 -5.27 -2.20 -4.16
N ARG A 10 -6.03 -2.40 -5.24
CA ARG A 10 -7.34 -1.79 -5.47
C ARG A 10 -8.41 -2.86 -5.40
N ALA A 11 -9.45 -2.61 -4.61
CA ALA A 11 -10.66 -3.41 -4.62
C ALA A 11 -11.62 -2.84 -5.66
N THR A 12 -12.05 -3.68 -6.60
CA THR A 12 -13.12 -3.35 -7.54
C THR A 12 -14.35 -4.17 -7.17
N ILE A 13 -15.49 -3.50 -7.03
CA ILE A 13 -16.80 -4.14 -6.88
C ILE A 13 -17.26 -4.52 -8.28
N VAL A 14 -17.42 -5.81 -8.54
CA VAL A 14 -17.68 -6.32 -9.89
C VAL A 14 -19.18 -6.43 -10.20
N ASP A 15 -20.05 -6.55 -9.18
CA ASP A 15 -21.51 -6.53 -9.30
C ASP A 15 -22.16 -6.23 -7.93
N GLU A 16 -23.48 -5.96 -7.91
CA GLU A 16 -24.27 -5.75 -6.68
C GLU A 16 -24.20 -6.94 -5.70
N ASP A 17 -23.82 -8.14 -6.19
CA ASP A 17 -23.71 -9.40 -5.43
C ASP A 17 -22.24 -9.87 -5.19
N GLU A 18 -21.38 -8.97 -4.72
CA GLU A 18 -20.30 -9.32 -3.76
C GLU A 18 -19.03 -10.06 -4.24
N ILE A 19 -18.57 -9.90 -5.49
CA ILE A 19 -17.18 -10.32 -5.84
C ILE A 19 -16.22 -9.12 -5.72
N GLU A 20 -15.53 -9.00 -4.58
CA GLU A 20 -14.38 -8.10 -4.42
C GLU A 20 -13.19 -8.67 -5.20
N ARG A 21 -12.86 -8.07 -6.35
CA ARG A 21 -11.62 -8.40 -7.07
C ARG A 21 -10.51 -7.44 -6.66
N GLU A 22 -9.43 -7.99 -6.12
CA GLU A 22 -8.20 -7.24 -5.91
C GLU A 22 -7.40 -7.15 -7.22
N VAL A 23 -7.23 -5.92 -7.71
CA VAL A 23 -6.35 -5.60 -8.82
C VAL A 23 -5.12 -4.91 -8.25
N THR A 24 -3.93 -5.35 -8.68
CA THR A 24 -2.67 -4.74 -8.28
C THR A 24 -2.13 -3.81 -9.35
N SER A 25 -1.47 -2.73 -8.94
CA SER A 25 -0.78 -1.83 -9.86
C SER A 25 0.47 -1.23 -9.22
N PRO A 26 1.59 -1.14 -9.94
CA PRO A 26 2.80 -0.52 -9.41
C PRO A 26 2.58 0.97 -9.19
N VAL A 27 3.06 1.48 -8.06
CA VAL A 27 3.03 2.89 -7.69
C VAL A 27 4.39 3.33 -7.19
N ARG A 28 4.74 4.60 -7.43
CA ARG A 28 5.93 5.22 -6.85
C ARG A 28 5.53 6.15 -5.72
N VAL A 29 6.13 5.95 -4.56
CA VAL A 29 5.84 6.72 -3.35
C VAL A 29 7.12 7.42 -2.88
N ASN A 30 6.99 8.67 -2.45
CA ASN A 30 8.06 9.33 -1.70
C ASN A 30 7.87 8.97 -0.22
N PRO A 31 8.79 8.21 0.39
CA PRO A 31 8.63 7.75 1.75
C PRO A 31 8.62 8.87 2.79
N VAL A 32 9.15 10.06 2.46
CA VAL A 32 9.11 11.24 3.35
C VAL A 32 7.69 11.69 3.66
N TYR A 33 6.72 11.39 2.80
CA TYR A 33 5.31 11.75 3.02
C TYR A 33 4.49 10.64 3.69
N ILE A 34 5.05 9.45 3.89
CA ILE A 34 4.38 8.37 4.60
C ILE A 34 4.31 8.75 6.08
N ARG A 35 3.09 8.84 6.61
CA ARG A 35 2.83 9.13 8.02
C ARG A 35 2.82 7.85 8.86
N SER A 36 2.16 6.80 8.36
CA SER A 36 2.10 5.52 9.06
C SER A 36 1.96 4.35 8.09
N MET A 37 2.38 3.18 8.55
CA MET A 37 2.27 1.90 7.86
C MET A 37 1.68 0.90 8.86
N ASN A 38 0.61 0.21 8.50
CA ASN A 38 -0.04 -0.77 9.37
C ASN A 38 -0.40 -2.02 8.55
N PRO A 39 -0.47 -3.21 9.15
CA PRO A 39 -1.05 -4.38 8.50
C PRO A 39 -2.49 -4.11 8.02
N ARG A 40 -2.92 -4.77 6.95
CA ARG A 40 -4.34 -4.72 6.54
C ARG A 40 -5.20 -5.48 7.57
N LYS A 41 -6.49 -5.08 7.65
CA LYS A 41 -7.49 -5.74 8.50
C LYS A 41 -7.94 -7.08 7.88
N GLU A 42 -8.61 -7.90 8.68
CA GLU A 42 -9.29 -9.13 8.22
C GLU A 42 -8.36 -10.18 7.60
N ASP A 43 -7.12 -10.27 8.10
CA ASP A 43 -6.07 -11.17 7.58
C ASP A 43 -5.76 -10.98 6.09
N LYS A 44 -6.16 -9.85 5.49
CA LYS A 44 -5.81 -9.55 4.10
C LYS A 44 -4.29 -9.34 4.00
N PRO A 45 -3.62 -9.91 2.98
CA PRO A 45 -2.17 -9.79 2.84
C PRO A 45 -1.75 -8.36 2.49
N GLY A 46 -0.60 -7.93 3.03
CA GLY A 46 0.03 -6.64 2.77
C GLY A 46 -0.23 -5.58 3.82
N SER A 47 0.00 -4.31 3.46
CA SER A 47 -0.02 -3.18 4.39
C SER A 47 -0.91 -2.04 3.90
N ARG A 48 -1.43 -1.24 4.84
CA ARG A 48 -2.06 0.05 4.58
C ARG A 48 -1.05 1.15 4.86
N ILE A 49 -0.80 2.00 3.87
CA ILE A 49 -0.01 3.21 4.05
C ILE A 49 -0.94 4.42 4.19
N THR A 50 -0.58 5.36 5.06
CA THR A 50 -1.28 6.64 5.21
C THR A 50 -0.31 7.81 5.05
N PHE A 51 -0.82 8.91 4.52
CA PHE A 51 -0.05 10.13 4.26
C PHE A 51 -0.46 11.25 5.22
N ALA A 52 0.31 12.34 5.22
CA ALA A 52 0.08 13.48 6.12
C ALA A 52 -1.30 14.15 5.93
N ASP A 53 -1.86 14.09 4.72
CA ASP A 53 -3.19 14.63 4.37
C ASP A 53 -4.36 13.73 4.83
N GLY A 54 -4.08 12.59 5.47
CA GLY A 54 -5.08 11.61 5.87
C GLY A 54 -5.49 10.65 4.75
N GLY A 55 -4.99 10.84 3.53
CA GLY A 55 -5.12 9.90 2.43
C GLY A 55 -4.31 8.62 2.67
N GLY A 56 -4.59 7.59 1.89
CA GLY A 56 -3.86 6.33 1.98
C GLY A 56 -4.38 5.27 1.02
N PHE A 57 -3.58 4.24 0.81
CA PHE A 57 -3.97 3.08 0.00
C PHE A 57 -3.37 1.79 0.57
N ALA A 58 -3.95 0.65 0.17
CA ALA A 58 -3.41 -0.65 0.51
C ALA A 58 -2.33 -1.02 -0.50
N VAL A 59 -1.31 -1.73 -0.05
CA VAL A 59 -0.23 -2.28 -0.86
C VAL A 59 -0.05 -3.76 -0.53
N SER A 60 0.48 -4.55 -1.45
CA SER A 60 0.72 -5.98 -1.21
C SER A 60 1.96 -6.24 -0.35
N GLU A 61 2.86 -5.26 -0.24
CA GLU A 61 4.06 -5.37 0.57
C GLU A 61 3.75 -5.39 2.08
N THR A 62 4.47 -6.22 2.84
CA THR A 62 4.44 -6.22 4.31
C THR A 62 5.19 -5.00 4.86
N LEU A 63 5.03 -4.74 6.16
CA LEU A 63 5.72 -3.64 6.83
C LEU A 63 7.24 -3.75 6.65
N GLU A 64 7.79 -4.95 6.86
CA GLU A 64 9.23 -5.23 6.77
C GLU A 64 9.74 -5.02 5.34
N GLN A 65 8.94 -5.39 4.33
CA GLN A 65 9.29 -5.19 2.94
C GLN A 65 9.31 -3.70 2.56
N ILE A 66 8.39 -2.91 3.12
CA ILE A 66 8.35 -1.46 2.89
C ILE A 66 9.54 -0.79 3.59
N GLU A 67 9.83 -1.15 4.85
CA GLU A 67 10.98 -0.63 5.59
C GLU A 67 12.30 -0.92 4.87
N ALA A 68 12.50 -2.14 4.40
CA ALA A 68 13.67 -2.52 3.60
C ALA A 68 13.72 -1.78 2.24
N ALA A 69 12.59 -1.44 1.64
CA ALA A 69 12.55 -0.61 0.44
C ALA A 69 12.95 0.84 0.72
N ILE A 70 12.54 1.40 1.87
CA ILE A 70 12.92 2.74 2.31
C ILE A 70 14.42 2.80 2.61
N GLU A 71 14.96 1.83 3.34
CA GLU A 71 16.39 1.76 3.69
C GLU A 71 17.27 1.64 2.44
N ARG A 72 16.91 0.77 1.48
CA ARG A 72 17.64 0.64 0.20
C ARG A 72 17.58 1.90 -0.66
N ALA A 73 16.54 2.72 -0.47
CA ALA A 73 16.42 3.99 -1.15
C ALA A 73 17.18 5.12 -0.45
N ALA A 74 17.49 5.00 0.86
CA ALA A 74 18.21 5.97 1.71
C ALA A 74 19.72 6.06 1.43
#